data_AF-A0A2T2X0G0-F1
#
_entry.id   AF-A0A2T2X0G0-F1
#
_cell.length_a   1.000
_cell.length_b   1.000
_cell.length_c   1.000
_cell.angle_alpha   90.00
_cell.angle_beta   90.00
_cell.angle_gamma   90.00
#
_symmetry.space_group_name_H-M   'P 1'
#
loop_
_entity.id
_entity.type
_entity.pdbx_description
1 polymer ?
#
loop_
_entity_poly.entity_id
_entity_poly.type
_entity_poly.pdbx_seq_one_letter_code
_entity_poly.pdbx_strand_id
1 'polypeptide(L)'
;MDILIAPTRFLPNVGSQAVADALERGIRQCRCASRVIVRPVPEGGRGTIDIVVRALSGRIRRSHTWNAAGREVDSRWALLPDGSAMIDAAEILGSSEIQDVMRASSWGVDYGCDALSSSPNHHYTRRRDGA
;
A
#
# COMPACT_ATOMS: atom_id res chain seq x y z
N MET A 1 -17.81 -6.64 -26.41
CA MET A 1 -16.81 -5.57 -26.20
C MET A 1 -16.29 -5.71 -24.79
N ASP A 2 -14.99 -5.54 -24.61
CA ASP A 2 -14.36 -5.60 -23.29
C ASP A 2 -14.04 -4.18 -22.81
N ILE A 3 -14.29 -3.91 -21.53
CA ILE A 3 -14.05 -2.60 -20.91
C ILE A 3 -13.08 -2.79 -19.76
N LEU A 4 -11.93 -2.11 -19.83
CA LEU A 4 -10.97 -2.01 -18.73
C LEU A 4 -11.22 -0.72 -17.95
N ILE A 5 -11.48 -0.86 -16.65
CA ILE A 5 -11.58 0.24 -15.69
C ILE A 5 -10.28 0.25 -14.89
N ALA A 6 -9.37 1.16 -15.22
CA ALA A 6 -8.09 1.33 -14.54
C ALA A 6 -7.87 2.76 -14.02
N PRO A 7 -8.78 3.31 -13.19
CA PRO A 7 -8.65 4.65 -12.69
C PRO A 7 -7.58 4.73 -11.61
N THR A 8 -7.05 5.94 -11.46
CA THR A 8 -6.32 6.37 -10.28
C THR A 8 -7.25 7.12 -9.31
N ARG A 9 -6.69 7.64 -8.22
CA ARG A 9 -7.37 8.52 -7.25
C ARG A 9 -7.96 9.74 -7.96
N PHE A 10 -9.15 10.16 -7.53
CA PHE A 10 -9.81 11.36 -8.09
C PHE A 10 -9.65 12.60 -7.18
N LEU A 11 -9.82 12.41 -5.87
CA LEU A 11 -9.67 13.45 -4.85
C LEU A 11 -8.82 12.93 -3.68
N PRO A 12 -8.25 13.79 -2.84
CA PRO A 12 -7.45 13.37 -1.68
C PRO A 12 -8.14 12.36 -0.76
N ASN A 13 -9.47 12.42 -0.67
CA ASN A 13 -10.33 11.53 0.13
C ASN A 13 -11.06 10.46 -0.69
N VAL A 14 -10.89 10.39 -2.02
CA VAL A 14 -11.55 9.42 -2.91
C VAL A 14 -10.50 8.56 -3.61
N GLY A 15 -10.17 7.42 -3.00
CA GLY A 15 -9.14 6.50 -3.50
C GLY A 15 -9.53 5.74 -4.77
N SER A 16 -8.53 5.20 -5.47
CA SER A 16 -8.68 4.54 -6.77
C SER A 16 -9.73 3.42 -6.79
N GLN A 17 -9.83 2.63 -5.71
CA GLN A 17 -10.84 1.57 -5.60
C GLN A 17 -12.27 2.14 -5.61
N ALA A 18 -12.52 3.24 -4.89
CA ALA A 18 -13.84 3.85 -4.84
C ALA A 18 -14.25 4.44 -6.20
N VAL A 19 -13.30 5.03 -6.93
CA VAL A 19 -13.51 5.52 -8.30
C VAL A 19 -13.84 4.35 -9.23
N ALA A 20 -13.06 3.27 -9.15
CA ALA A 20 -13.27 2.08 -9.96
C ALA A 20 -14.64 1.44 -9.73
N ASP A 21 -15.07 1.33 -8.48
CA ASP A 21 -16.38 0.80 -8.13
C ASP A 21 -17.50 1.72 -8.63
N ALA A 22 -17.32 3.04 -8.59
CA ALA A 22 -18.30 3.99 -9.13
C ALA A 22 -18.45 3.88 -10.65
N LEU A 23 -17.33 3.79 -11.37
CA LEU A 23 -17.33 3.59 -12.82
C LEU A 23 -17.97 2.25 -13.20
N GLU A 24 -17.61 1.16 -12.51
CA GLU A 24 -18.18 -0.16 -12.76
C GLU A 24 -19.70 -0.16 -12.56
N ARG A 25 -20.19 0.44 -11.46
CA ARG A 25 -21.63 0.57 -11.21
C ARG A 25 -22.35 1.33 -12.32
N GLY A 26 -21.80 2.46 -12.77
CA GLY A 26 -22.39 3.25 -13.86
C GLY A 26 -22.46 2.49 -15.17
N ILE A 27 -21.37 1.81 -15.55
CA ILE A 27 -21.33 1.02 -16.79
C ILE A 27 -22.33 -0.14 -16.75
N ARG A 28 -22.45 -0.84 -15.61
CA ARG A 28 -23.42 -1.93 -15.44
C ARG A 28 -24.87 -1.46 -15.56
N GLN A 29 -25.18 -0.20 -15.19
CA GLN A 29 -26.52 0.36 -15.36
C GLN A 29 -26.93 0.54 -16.83
N CYS A 30 -25.98 0.69 -17.75
CA CYS A 30 -26.24 0.83 -19.18
C CYS A 30 -26.75 -0.47 -19.86
N ARG A 31 -26.78 -1.60 -19.14
CA ARG A 31 -27.24 -2.92 -19.64
C ARG A 31 -26.55 -3.38 -20.94
N CYS A 32 -25.31 -2.93 -21.16
CA CYS A 32 -24.52 -3.39 -22.29
C CYS A 32 -23.94 -4.78 -21.99
N ALA A 33 -23.95 -5.68 -22.97
CA ALA A 33 -23.33 -7.00 -22.88
C ALA A 33 -21.79 -6.87 -23.00
N SER A 34 -21.19 -6.21 -22.01
CA SER A 34 -19.75 -5.93 -21.96
C SER A 34 -19.11 -6.69 -20.82
N ARG A 35 -17.95 -7.31 -21.08
CA ARG A 35 -17.10 -7.83 -20.01
C ARG A 35 -16.37 -6.66 -19.37
N VAL A 36 -16.62 -6.40 -18.10
CA VAL A 36 -15.96 -5.33 -17.34
C VAL A 36 -14.83 -5.92 -16.51
N ILE A 37 -13.62 -5.38 -16.68
CA ILE A 37 -12.42 -5.77 -15.94
C ILE A 37 -11.99 -4.57 -15.10
N VAL A 38 -11.92 -4.74 -13.78
CA VAL A 38 -11.58 -3.67 -12.84
C VAL A 38 -10.17 -3.85 -12.31
N ARG A 39 -9.31 -2.85 -12.55
CA ARG A 39 -7.88 -2.80 -12.16
C ARG A 39 -7.49 -1.40 -11.69
N PRO A 40 -7.91 -0.97 -10.50
CA PRO A 40 -7.55 0.34 -9.97
C PRO A 40 -6.02 0.46 -9.88
N VAL A 41 -5.50 1.65 -10.21
CA VAL A 41 -4.07 1.94 -10.16
C VAL A 41 -3.77 2.69 -8.86
N PRO A 42 -2.90 2.16 -7.97
CA PRO A 42 -2.50 2.86 -6.76
C PRO A 42 -1.46 3.95 -7.08
N GLU A 43 -1.48 5.04 -6.31
CA GLU A 43 -0.47 6.12 -6.35
C GLU A 43 0.46 6.13 -5.12
N GLY A 44 0.35 5.10 -4.28
CA GLY A 44 0.91 5.13 -2.93
C GLY A 44 -0.06 5.72 -1.92
N GLY A 45 0.24 5.52 -0.64
CA GLY A 45 -0.63 5.94 0.45
C GLY A 45 -1.77 4.96 0.73
N ARG A 46 -2.55 5.28 1.79
CA ARG A 46 -3.62 4.42 2.34
C ARG A 46 -4.50 3.79 1.25
N GLY A 47 -4.61 2.46 1.32
CA GLY A 47 -5.40 1.63 0.40
C GLY A 47 -4.58 1.01 -0.74
N THR A 48 -3.34 1.43 -0.94
CA THR A 48 -2.45 0.88 -1.97
C THR A 48 -2.14 -0.60 -1.76
N ILE A 49 -1.82 -1.00 -0.52
CA ILE A 49 -1.59 -2.42 -0.15
C ILE A 49 -2.79 -3.28 -0.53
N ASP A 50 -4.00 -2.82 -0.24
CA ASP A 50 -5.23 -3.56 -0.48
C ASP A 50 -5.45 -3.78 -1.99
N ILE A 51 -5.17 -2.76 -2.82
CA ILE A 51 -5.24 -2.85 -4.29
C ILE A 51 -4.22 -3.87 -4.82
N VAL A 52 -2.96 -3.81 -4.36
CA VAL A 52 -1.90 -4.69 -4.86
C VAL A 52 -2.12 -6.14 -4.43
N VAL A 53 -2.49 -6.38 -3.18
CA VAL A 53 -2.82 -7.73 -2.68
C VAL A 53 -3.94 -8.35 -3.50
N ARG A 54 -5.02 -7.58 -3.78
CA ARG A 54 -6.13 -8.06 -4.60
C ARG A 54 -5.71 -8.34 -6.04
N ALA A 55 -4.86 -7.51 -6.63
CA ALA A 55 -4.43 -7.64 -8.02
C ALA A 55 -3.46 -8.80 -8.24
N LEU A 56 -2.55 -9.04 -7.29
CA LEU A 56 -1.45 -10.00 -7.41
C LEU A 56 -1.62 -11.26 -6.55
N SER A 57 -2.79 -11.43 -5.91
CA SER A 57 -3.05 -12.55 -4.98
C SER A 57 -2.03 -12.64 -3.84
N GLY A 58 -1.63 -11.47 -3.33
CA GLY A 58 -0.72 -11.36 -2.18
C GLY A 58 -1.41 -11.68 -0.85
N ARG A 59 -0.67 -11.52 0.24
CA ARG A 59 -1.19 -11.63 1.61
C ARG A 59 -0.78 -10.41 2.42
N ILE A 60 -1.75 -9.82 3.12
CA ILE A 60 -1.47 -8.76 4.09
C ILE A 60 -0.78 -9.37 5.31
N ARG A 61 0.32 -8.77 5.71
CA ARG A 61 1.05 -9.06 6.95
C ARG A 61 1.08 -7.81 7.81
N ARG A 62 1.33 -8.01 9.10
CA ARG A 62 1.45 -6.94 10.09
C ARG A 62 2.78 -7.04 10.82
N SER A 63 3.34 -5.90 11.17
CA SER A 63 4.56 -5.78 11.96
C SER A 63 4.48 -4.58 12.88
N HIS A 64 4.94 -4.76 14.11
CA HIS A 64 5.19 -3.66 15.05
C HIS A 64 6.42 -2.87 14.59
N THR A 65 6.30 -1.55 14.53
CA THR A 65 7.39 -0.62 14.16
C THR A 65 7.14 0.75 14.81
N TRP A 66 7.96 1.76 14.50
CA TRP A 66 7.83 3.12 14.99
C TRP A 66 7.48 4.09 13.85
N ASN A 67 6.49 4.96 14.06
CA ASN A 67 6.14 5.97 13.09
C ASN A 67 7.12 7.17 13.10
N ALA A 68 6.85 8.17 12.27
CA ALA A 68 7.70 9.34 12.16
C ALA A 68 7.82 10.18 13.44
N ALA A 69 6.86 10.05 14.37
CA ALA A 69 6.87 10.72 15.67
C ALA A 69 7.49 9.85 16.78
N GLY A 70 8.10 8.71 16.45
CA GLY A 70 8.70 7.78 17.42
C GLY A 70 7.69 6.98 18.24
N ARG A 71 6.41 6.94 17.83
CA ARG A 71 5.37 6.14 18.50
C ARG A 71 5.30 4.75 17.87
N GLU A 72 5.08 3.74 18.70
CA GLU A 72 4.81 2.39 18.21
C GLU A 72 3.53 2.35 17.38
N VAL A 73 3.58 1.64 16.26
CA VAL A 73 2.46 1.45 15.33
C VAL A 73 2.43 0.01 14.80
N ASP A 74 1.21 -0.47 14.58
CA ASP A 74 0.94 -1.67 13.81
C ASP A 74 0.85 -1.33 12.33
N SER A 75 1.93 -1.61 11.60
CA SER A 75 2.00 -1.36 10.16
C SER A 75 1.56 -2.56 9.35
N ARG A 76 0.93 -2.31 8.20
CA ARG A 76 0.58 -3.33 7.21
C ARG A 76 1.60 -3.34 6.08
N TRP A 77 1.86 -4.50 5.51
CA TRP A 77 2.64 -4.68 4.28
C TRP A 77 2.11 -5.91 3.51
N ALA A 78 2.46 -6.04 2.23
CA ALA A 78 2.01 -7.15 1.39
C ALA A 78 3.17 -8.13 1.11
N LEU A 79 2.94 -9.43 1.37
CA LEU A 79 3.76 -10.52 0.87
C LEU A 79 3.17 -11.01 -0.46
N LEU A 80 3.95 -10.95 -1.54
CA LEU A 80 3.53 -11.38 -2.86
C LEU A 80 3.88 -12.86 -3.13
N PRO A 81 3.23 -13.52 -4.11
CA PRO A 81 3.45 -14.94 -4.39
C PRO A 81 4.89 -15.30 -4.79
N ASP A 82 5.63 -14.37 -5.38
CA ASP A 82 7.04 -14.53 -5.75
C ASP A 82 8.01 -14.37 -4.57
N GLY A 83 7.49 -14.11 -3.37
CA GLY A 83 8.27 -13.87 -2.16
C GLY A 83 8.78 -12.44 -2.01
N SER A 84 8.49 -11.56 -2.97
CA SER A 84 8.73 -10.13 -2.81
C SER A 84 7.74 -9.53 -1.80
N ALA A 85 8.12 -8.38 -1.25
CA ALA A 85 7.30 -7.65 -0.31
C ALA A 85 7.09 -6.23 -0.81
N MET A 86 5.88 -5.72 -0.58
CA MET A 86 5.55 -4.33 -0.82
C MET A 86 5.24 -3.66 0.51
N ILE A 87 5.94 -2.55 0.74
CA ILE A 87 5.74 -1.66 1.88
C ILE A 87 5.15 -0.36 1.36
N ASP A 88 4.18 0.19 2.09
CA ASP A 88 3.73 1.57 1.90
C ASP A 88 4.23 2.41 3.08
N ALA A 89 5.13 3.36 2.80
CA ALA A 89 5.70 4.20 3.84
C ALA A 89 4.62 4.99 4.61
N ALA A 90 3.48 5.32 3.99
CA ALA A 90 2.40 6.01 4.67
C ALA A 90 1.71 5.16 5.74
N GLU A 91 1.74 3.82 5.63
CA GLU A 91 1.22 2.91 6.67
C GLU A 91 2.14 2.86 7.90
N ILE A 92 3.39 3.29 7.77
CA ILE A 92 4.39 3.30 8.84
C ILE A 92 4.54 4.71 9.41
N LEU A 93 4.84 5.68 8.56
CA LEU A 93 5.17 7.05 8.96
C LEU A 93 3.94 7.83 9.42
N GLY A 94 2.75 7.47 8.92
CA GLY A 94 1.51 8.23 9.09
C GLY A 94 1.51 9.52 8.26
N SER A 95 0.32 10.08 7.99
CA SER A 95 0.15 11.29 7.17
C SER A 95 -0.26 12.54 7.97
N SER A 96 -0.24 12.48 9.31
CA SER A 96 -0.77 13.56 10.14
C SER A 96 -0.05 13.61 11.48
N GLU A 97 0.44 14.81 11.82
CA GLU A 97 0.94 15.23 13.14
C GLU A 97 2.40 14.90 13.50
N ILE A 98 3.32 15.07 12.55
CA ILE A 98 4.68 15.45 12.96
C ILE A 98 4.59 16.90 13.44
N GLN A 99 4.43 17.09 14.75
CA GLN A 99 4.35 18.44 15.35
C GLN A 99 5.69 19.19 15.25
N ASP A 100 6.80 18.45 15.25
CA ASP A 100 8.15 18.98 15.08
C ASP A 100 8.88 18.19 13.99
N VAL A 101 9.00 18.80 12.81
CA VAL A 101 9.66 18.19 11.64
C VAL A 101 11.12 17.86 11.92
N MET A 102 11.79 18.59 12.83
CA MET A 102 13.18 18.33 13.19
C MET A 102 13.35 17.05 14.02
N ARG A 103 12.25 16.51 14.56
CA ARG A 103 12.22 15.23 15.31
C ARG A 103 11.64 14.07 14.50
N ALA A 104 11.27 14.30 13.24
CA ALA A 104 10.77 13.27 12.36
C ALA A 104 11.83 12.21 12.06
N SER A 105 11.45 10.94 12.02
CA SER A 105 12.35 9.83 11.63
C SER A 105 11.70 8.87 10.63
N SER A 106 12.47 8.39 9.66
CA SER A 106 12.02 7.34 8.73
C SER A 106 12.44 5.92 9.16
N TRP A 107 13.11 5.78 10.31
CA TRP A 107 13.69 4.52 10.78
C TRP A 107 12.70 3.35 10.85
N GLY A 108 11.44 3.60 11.18
CA GLY A 108 10.44 2.53 11.24
C GLY A 108 10.15 1.86 9.90
N VAL A 109 10.44 2.52 8.77
CA VAL A 109 10.32 1.89 7.45
C VAL A 109 11.31 0.75 7.32
N ASP A 110 12.53 0.93 7.87
CA ASP A 110 13.57 -0.10 7.89
C ASP A 110 13.19 -1.28 8.79
N TYR A 111 12.58 -1.04 9.96
CA TYR A 111 12.02 -2.12 10.79
C TYR A 111 10.89 -2.89 10.09
N GLY A 112 10.11 -2.21 9.25
CA GLY A 112 9.15 -2.85 8.36
C GLY A 112 9.84 -3.82 7.39
N CYS A 113 11.02 -3.46 6.88
CA CYS A 113 11.88 -4.32 6.07
C CYS A 113 12.50 -5.47 6.88
N ASP A 114 12.91 -5.25 8.13
CA ASP A 114 13.49 -6.31 8.97
C ASP A 114 12.49 -7.44 9.25
N ALA A 115 11.19 -7.14 9.38
CA ALA A 115 10.16 -8.16 9.47
C ALA A 115 10.11 -9.07 8.23
N LEU A 116 10.58 -8.59 7.07
CA LEU A 116 10.69 -9.35 5.81
C LEU A 116 11.86 -10.32 5.79
N SER A 117 12.91 -10.12 6.61
CA SER A 117 14.10 -10.98 6.67
C SER A 117 13.82 -12.42 7.14
N SER A 118 12.61 -12.67 7.65
CA SER A 118 12.08 -14.01 7.90
C SER A 118 11.57 -14.73 6.63
N SER A 119 11.57 -14.09 5.46
CA SER A 119 11.24 -14.69 4.17
C SER A 119 12.50 -15.22 3.46
N PRO A 120 12.46 -16.47 2.92
CA PRO A 120 13.65 -17.19 2.45
C PRO A 120 14.37 -16.59 1.22
N ASN A 121 13.80 -15.56 0.56
CA ASN A 121 14.35 -14.95 -0.66
C ASN A 121 14.84 -13.51 -0.47
N HIS A 122 15.00 -13.01 0.76
CA HIS A 122 15.36 -11.61 1.01
C HIS A 122 16.88 -11.42 1.21
N HIS A 123 17.51 -10.68 0.29
CA HIS A 123 18.86 -10.15 0.44
C HIS A 123 18.78 -8.67 0.85
N TYR A 124 18.81 -8.39 2.16
CA TYR A 124 18.89 -7.03 2.68
C TYR A 124 20.24 -6.84 3.39
N THR A 125 21.00 -5.81 2.99
CA THR A 125 22.29 -5.46 3.61
C THR A 125 22.14 -4.20 4.44
N ARG A 126 22.24 -4.36 5.76
CA ARG A 126 22.26 -3.27 6.74
C ARG A 126 23.56 -2.49 6.64
N ARG A 127 23.50 -1.16 6.53
CA ARG A 127 24.64 -0.30 6.92
C ARG A 127 24.31 0.37 8.24
N ARG A 128 25.05 -0.04 9.27
CA ARG A 128 24.90 0.43 10.65
C ARG A 128 25.84 1.62 10.82
N ASP A 129 25.46 2.79 10.34
CA ASP A 129 26.20 4.01 10.65
C ASP A 129 25.61 4.57 11.95
N GLY A 130 26.28 4.23 13.06
CA GLY A 130 25.98 4.78 14.37
C GLY A 130 26.36 6.25 14.43
N ALA A 131 25.43 7.07 14.89
CA ALA A 131 25.66 8.40 15.46
C ALA A 131 24.59 8.64 16.52
#